data_AF-A0A2V7HUR3-F1
#
_entry.id   AF-A0A2V7HUR3-F1
#
_cell.length_a   1.000
_cell.length_b   1.000
_cell.length_c   1.000
_cell.angle_alpha   90.00
_cell.angle_beta   90.00
_cell.angle_gamma   90.00
#
_symmetry.space_group_name_H-M   'P 1'
#
loop_
_entity.id
_entity.type
_entity.pdbx_description
1 polymer ?
#
loop_
_entity_poly.entity_id
_entity_poly.type
_entity_poly.pdbx_seq_one_letter_code
_entity_poly.pdbx_strand_id
1 'polypeptide(L)'
;MIETIEASRCPRCDAVVAPPATWCPWHPVPMTPTTVRGVGQVVSFTTLHAAPEGFRSPLHIAIVELEGGARFVCHGAETRGLRIGSIVAIEAVDNIYYFSHMGAMERARLFWRRAGHAGDRVNAIARSLAKRVMKGRTDAGS
;
A
#
# COMPACT_ATOMS: atom_id res chain seq x y z
N MET A 1 13.63 1.58 -0.81
CA MET A 1 12.99 2.67 -0.02
C MET A 1 11.56 2.77 -0.55
N ILE A 2 10.53 2.88 0.29
CA ILE A 2 9.16 3.00 -0.24
C ILE A 2 9.00 4.44 -0.71
N GLU A 3 8.84 4.63 -2.01
CA GLU A 3 8.64 5.94 -2.60
C GLU A 3 7.30 6.56 -2.18
N THR A 4 7.24 7.88 -2.23
CA THR A 4 6.01 8.66 -2.01
C THR A 4 5.54 9.14 -3.37
N ILE A 5 4.25 9.01 -3.64
CA ILE A 5 3.65 9.36 -4.92
C ILE A 5 2.77 10.59 -4.73
N GLU A 6 2.96 11.56 -5.60
CA GLU A 6 2.14 12.75 -5.68
C GLU A 6 0.70 12.39 -6.04
N ALA A 7 -0.24 12.99 -5.31
CA ALA A 7 -1.67 12.77 -5.46
C ALA A 7 -2.43 14.07 -5.20
N SER A 8 -3.75 14.02 -5.29
CA SER A 8 -4.62 15.11 -4.87
C SER A 8 -5.77 14.60 -4.03
N ARG A 9 -6.19 15.39 -3.04
CA ARG A 9 -7.32 15.10 -2.16
C ARG A 9 -8.47 16.05 -2.44
N CYS A 10 -9.68 15.51 -2.52
CA CYS A 10 -10.88 16.33 -2.61
C CYS A 10 -11.22 16.90 -1.22
N PRO A 11 -11.34 18.23 -1.05
CA PRO A 11 -11.75 18.81 0.24
C PRO A 11 -13.22 18.57 0.60
N ARG A 12 -14.03 18.04 -0.35
CA ARG A 12 -15.47 17.80 -0.14
C ARG A 12 -15.79 16.36 0.25
N CYS A 13 -15.14 15.38 -0.38
CA CYS A 13 -15.44 13.95 -0.18
C CYS A 13 -14.25 13.12 0.25
N ASP A 14 -13.11 13.77 0.54
CA ASP A 14 -11.85 13.17 0.99
C ASP A 14 -11.23 12.14 0.04
N ALA A 15 -11.81 11.95 -1.14
CA ALA A 15 -11.30 11.02 -2.13
C ALA A 15 -9.90 11.45 -2.58
N VAL A 16 -8.98 10.49 -2.59
CA VAL A 16 -7.60 10.67 -3.03
C VAL A 16 -7.47 10.13 -4.45
N VAL A 17 -6.95 10.96 -5.34
CA VAL A 17 -6.78 10.64 -6.76
C VAL A 17 -5.31 10.77 -7.12
N ALA A 18 -4.82 9.80 -7.87
CA ALA A 18 -3.47 9.80 -8.41
C ALA A 18 -3.53 9.26 -9.86
N PRO A 19 -2.84 9.87 -10.85
CA PRO A 19 -1.98 11.06 -10.76
C PRO A 19 -2.70 12.31 -10.23
N PRO A 20 -1.95 13.34 -9.77
CA PRO A 20 -2.54 14.59 -9.30
C PRO A 20 -3.52 15.17 -10.31
N ALA A 21 -4.69 15.57 -9.83
CA ALA A 21 -5.77 16.10 -10.65
C ALA A 21 -6.16 17.49 -10.15
N THR A 22 -6.39 18.43 -11.05
CA THR A 22 -6.82 19.79 -10.68
C THR A 22 -8.24 19.81 -10.11
N TRP A 23 -9.12 18.93 -10.62
CA TRP A 23 -10.54 18.89 -10.27
C TRP A 23 -10.95 17.51 -9.76
N CYS A 24 -11.90 17.49 -8.82
CA CYS A 24 -12.44 16.25 -8.31
C CYS A 24 -13.29 15.54 -9.38
N PRO A 25 -13.10 14.23 -9.64
CA PRO A 25 -13.89 13.49 -10.62
C PRO A 25 -15.39 13.43 -10.31
N TRP A 26 -15.76 13.64 -9.04
CA TRP A 26 -17.14 13.51 -8.56
C TRP A 26 -17.80 14.84 -8.21
N HIS A 27 -17.03 15.91 -8.06
CA HIS A 27 -17.51 17.19 -7.56
C HIS A 27 -16.82 18.37 -8.27
N PRO A 28 -17.51 19.49 -8.54
CA PRO A 28 -16.91 20.66 -9.18
C PRO A 28 -16.10 21.50 -8.17
N VAL A 29 -15.11 20.89 -7.52
CA VAL A 29 -14.23 21.54 -6.53
C VAL A 29 -12.77 21.30 -6.90
N PRO A 30 -11.90 22.31 -6.71
CA PRO A 30 -10.47 22.13 -6.94
C PRO A 30 -9.91 21.18 -5.88
N MET A 31 -9.01 20.31 -6.31
CA MET A 31 -8.36 19.36 -5.41
C MET A 31 -7.15 20.02 -4.72
N THR A 32 -6.81 19.53 -3.54
CA THR A 32 -5.60 19.96 -2.82
C THR A 32 -4.46 18.98 -3.02
N PRO A 33 -3.21 19.43 -3.19
CA PRO A 33 -2.06 18.52 -3.29
C PRO A 33 -1.92 17.64 -2.05
N THR A 34 -1.56 16.38 -2.25
CA THR A 34 -1.27 15.43 -1.17
C THR A 34 -0.29 14.37 -1.67
N THR A 35 0.18 13.51 -0.78
CA THR A 35 1.04 12.38 -1.15
C THR A 35 0.52 11.09 -0.55
N VAL A 36 0.77 9.99 -1.24
CA VAL A 36 0.43 8.63 -0.81
C VAL A 36 1.67 7.75 -0.86
N ARG A 37 1.67 6.64 -0.10
CA ARG A 37 2.79 5.71 -0.18
C ARG A 37 2.71 4.94 -1.49
N GLY A 38 3.85 4.74 -2.16
CA GLY A 38 3.99 3.90 -3.34
C GLY A 38 3.93 2.39 -3.03
N VAL A 39 3.05 1.98 -2.13
CA VAL A 39 2.78 0.57 -1.82
C VAL A 39 1.28 0.37 -1.85
N GLY A 40 0.85 -0.70 -2.51
CA GLY A 40 -0.56 -0.98 -2.69
C GLY A 40 -0.85 -2.45 -2.92
N GLN A 41 -2.12 -2.70 -3.21
CA GLN A 41 -2.65 -4.02 -3.50
C GLN A 41 -3.26 -4.04 -4.91
N VAL A 42 -2.97 -5.09 -5.66
CA VAL A 42 -3.60 -5.32 -6.97
C VAL A 42 -5.08 -5.63 -6.77
N VAL A 43 -5.96 -4.79 -7.32
CA VAL A 43 -7.42 -4.96 -7.28
C VAL A 43 -7.90 -5.71 -8.52
N SER A 44 -7.30 -5.43 -9.66
CA SER A 44 -7.59 -6.09 -10.94
C SER A 44 -6.35 -6.05 -11.82
N PHE A 45 -6.20 -7.01 -12.71
CA PHE A 45 -5.12 -7.01 -13.70
C PHE A 45 -5.53 -7.69 -14.99
N THR A 46 -4.81 -7.37 -16.06
CA THR A 46 -4.93 -8.00 -17.37
C THR A 46 -3.55 -8.23 -17.97
N THR A 47 -3.48 -9.13 -18.94
CA THR A 47 -2.28 -9.41 -19.71
C THR A 47 -2.55 -9.09 -21.17
N LEU A 48 -1.85 -8.09 -21.69
CA LEU A 48 -1.89 -7.69 -23.08
C LEU A 48 -0.81 -8.46 -23.85
N HIS A 49 -1.24 -9.49 -24.59
CA HIS A 49 -0.34 -10.33 -25.40
C HIS A 49 0.11 -9.66 -26.71
N ALA A 50 -0.65 -8.68 -27.20
CA ALA A 50 -0.29 -7.85 -28.34
C ALA A 50 0.02 -6.44 -27.85
N ALA A 51 1.23 -6.26 -27.30
CA ALA A 51 1.68 -4.98 -26.78
C ALA A 51 2.04 -4.02 -27.93
N PRO A 52 1.78 -2.70 -27.78
CA PRO A 52 2.20 -1.70 -28.76
C PRO A 52 3.72 -1.58 -28.83
N GLU A 53 4.22 -0.92 -29.89
CA GLU A 53 5.65 -0.67 -30.05
C GLU A 53 6.24 0.05 -28.83
N GLY A 54 7.46 -0.32 -28.46
CA GLY A 54 8.14 0.19 -27.26
C GLY A 54 7.81 -0.57 -25.96
N PHE A 55 6.81 -1.45 -25.96
CA PHE A 55 6.48 -2.30 -24.81
C PHE A 55 6.89 -3.75 -25.03
N ARG A 56 7.37 -4.41 -23.98
CA ARG A 56 7.63 -5.85 -24.02
C ARG A 56 6.31 -6.62 -23.94
N SER A 57 6.14 -7.61 -24.81
CA SER A 57 5.05 -8.58 -24.74
C SER A 57 5.49 -9.86 -24.01
N PRO A 58 4.66 -10.43 -23.12
CA PRO A 58 3.35 -9.92 -22.69
C PRO A 58 3.47 -8.73 -21.73
N LEU A 59 2.61 -7.73 -21.90
CA LEU A 59 2.53 -6.56 -21.02
C LEU A 59 1.46 -6.79 -19.95
N HIS A 60 1.84 -6.71 -18.68
CA HIS A 60 0.88 -6.81 -17.58
C HIS A 60 0.42 -5.43 -17.17
N ILE A 61 -0.90 -5.21 -17.12
CA ILE A 61 -1.51 -3.95 -16.68
C ILE A 61 -2.35 -4.25 -15.46
N ALA A 62 -2.21 -3.46 -14.40
CA ALA A 62 -2.92 -3.67 -13.14
C ALA A 62 -3.53 -2.38 -12.62
N ILE A 63 -4.69 -2.51 -11.99
CA ILE A 63 -5.26 -1.49 -11.11
C ILE A 63 -4.77 -1.79 -9.71
N VAL A 64 -4.02 -0.85 -9.13
CA VAL A 64 -3.45 -0.97 -7.79
C VAL A 64 -4.10 0.06 -6.87
N GLU A 65 -4.62 -0.40 -5.74
CA GLU A 65 -5.10 0.47 -4.66
C GLU A 65 -3.98 0.72 -3.66
N LEU A 66 -3.54 1.97 -3.56
CA LEU A 66 -2.44 2.40 -2.71
C LEU A 66 -2.85 2.56 -1.25
N GLU A 67 -1.88 2.39 -0.36
CA GLU A 67 -1.99 2.82 1.03
C GLU A 67 -2.17 4.34 1.08
N GLY A 68 -3.41 4.78 1.32
CA GLY A 68 -3.84 6.18 1.21
C GLY A 68 -5.10 6.39 0.37
N GLY A 69 -5.60 5.33 -0.28
CA GLY A 69 -6.90 5.31 -0.96
C GLY A 69 -6.87 5.70 -2.44
N ALA A 70 -5.73 6.16 -2.95
CA ALA A 70 -5.56 6.41 -4.38
C ALA A 70 -5.54 5.10 -5.18
N ARG A 71 -5.98 5.15 -6.43
CA ARG A 71 -5.89 4.03 -7.37
C ARG A 71 -5.07 4.42 -8.59
N PHE A 72 -4.16 3.55 -9.01
CA PHE A 72 -3.38 3.71 -10.23
C PHE A 72 -3.66 2.61 -11.23
N VAL A 73 -3.57 2.97 -12.51
CA VAL A 73 -3.32 2.02 -13.59
C VAL A 73 -1.81 1.97 -13.79
N CYS A 74 -1.21 0.81 -13.54
CA CYS A 74 0.22 0.57 -13.64
C CYS A 74 0.51 -0.53 -14.65
N HIS A 75 1.74 -0.59 -15.16
CA HIS A 75 2.20 -1.76 -15.90
C HIS A 75 3.44 -2.42 -15.28
N GLY A 76 3.59 -3.71 -15.51
CA GLY A 76 4.66 -4.54 -14.94
C GLY A 76 5.41 -5.28 -16.05
N ALA A 77 6.74 -5.30 -15.95
CA ALA A 77 7.61 -5.92 -16.95
C ALA A 77 7.66 -7.46 -16.85
N GLU A 78 7.48 -8.02 -15.65
CA GLU A 78 7.47 -9.46 -15.43
C GLU A 78 6.65 -9.80 -14.19
N THR A 79 5.53 -10.52 -14.35
CA THR A 79 4.60 -10.75 -13.23
C THR A 79 4.23 -12.21 -13.07
N ARG A 80 5.25 -13.07 -13.02
CA ARG A 80 5.06 -14.49 -12.70
C ARG A 80 4.40 -14.60 -11.31
N GLY A 81 3.17 -15.12 -11.29
CA GLY A 81 2.41 -15.33 -10.04
C GLY A 81 1.64 -14.10 -9.52
N LEU A 82 1.45 -13.06 -10.34
CA LEU A 82 0.56 -11.94 -10.02
C LEU A 82 -0.87 -12.43 -9.82
N ARG A 83 -1.48 -11.97 -8.73
CA ARG A 83 -2.85 -12.30 -8.38
C ARG A 83 -3.55 -11.05 -7.87
N ILE A 84 -4.87 -11.03 -7.97
CA ILE A 84 -5.67 -10.08 -7.20
C ILE A 84 -5.30 -10.28 -5.73
N GLY A 85 -5.06 -9.17 -5.04
CA GLY A 85 -4.60 -9.17 -3.66
C GLY A 85 -3.07 -9.14 -3.49
N SER A 86 -2.28 -9.28 -4.56
CA SER A 86 -0.82 -9.17 -4.50
C SER A 86 -0.41 -7.79 -4.00
N ILE A 87 0.56 -7.76 -3.07
CA ILE A 87 1.17 -6.52 -2.57
C ILE A 87 2.31 -6.12 -3.49
N VAL A 88 2.25 -4.90 -3.98
CA VAL A 88 3.19 -4.36 -4.96
C VAL A 88 3.69 -2.99 -4.52
N ALA A 89 4.92 -2.66 -4.91
CA ALA A 89 5.43 -1.31 -4.86
C ALA A 89 5.15 -0.64 -6.21
N ILE A 90 4.88 0.66 -6.19
CA ILE A 90 4.75 1.50 -7.38
C ILE A 90 5.94 2.43 -7.44
N GLU A 91 6.55 2.50 -8.63
CA GLU A 91 7.62 3.43 -8.98
C GLU A 91 7.12 4.32 -10.12
N ALA A 92 7.29 5.63 -9.98
CA ALA A 92 6.92 6.60 -11.01
C ALA A 92 8.17 6.99 -11.80
N VAL A 93 8.23 6.62 -13.07
CA VAL A 93 9.31 7.01 -13.99
C VAL A 93 8.68 7.81 -15.12
N ASP A 94 9.03 9.10 -15.18
CA ASP A 94 8.38 10.09 -16.05
C ASP A 94 6.84 10.13 -15.84
N ASN A 95 6.05 9.85 -16.87
CA ASN A 95 4.59 9.81 -16.83
C ASN A 95 4.05 8.36 -16.74
N ILE A 96 4.91 7.42 -16.36
CA ILE A 96 4.60 5.99 -16.41
C ILE A 96 4.76 5.38 -15.01
N TYR A 97 3.74 4.64 -14.58
CA TYR A 97 3.71 3.99 -13.27
C TYR A 97 3.99 2.50 -13.41
N TYR A 98 5.14 2.10 -12.89
CA TYR A 98 5.58 0.72 -12.87
C TYR A 98 5.16 0.08 -11.56
N PHE A 99 4.77 -1.19 -11.59
CA PHE A 99 4.61 -1.97 -10.36
C PHE A 99 5.60 -3.14 -10.32
N SER A 100 6.15 -3.39 -9.13
CA SER A 100 7.05 -4.50 -8.85
C SER A 100 6.53 -5.32 -7.66
N HIS A 101 6.75 -6.64 -7.71
CA HIS A 101 6.30 -7.52 -6.63
C HIS A 101 7.19 -7.36 -5.40
N MET A 102 6.60 -7.12 -4.23
CA MET A 102 7.36 -7.00 -3.00
C MET A 102 7.82 -8.37 -2.49
N GLY A 103 9.09 -8.48 -2.11
CA GLY A 103 9.67 -9.69 -1.52
C GLY A 103 9.00 -10.09 -0.20
N ALA A 104 9.13 -11.36 0.21
CA ALA A 104 8.45 -11.89 1.40
C ALA A 104 8.79 -11.12 2.70
N MET A 105 10.04 -10.70 2.85
CA MET A 105 10.48 -9.90 3.99
C MET A 105 9.87 -8.50 4.01
N GLU A 106 9.74 -7.84 2.87
CA GLU A 106 9.14 -6.51 2.81
C GLU A 106 7.63 -6.56 3.09
N ARG A 107 6.96 -7.61 2.62
CA ARG A 107 5.56 -7.89 3.00
C ARG A 107 5.43 -8.09 4.50
N ALA A 108 6.29 -8.90 5.13
CA ALA A 108 6.27 -9.12 6.58
C ALA A 108 6.46 -7.80 7.36
N ARG A 109 7.40 -6.94 6.94
CA ARG A 109 7.59 -5.60 7.52
C ARG A 109 6.35 -4.71 7.36
N LEU A 110 5.65 -4.78 6.23
CA LEU A 110 4.41 -4.05 6.01
C LEU A 110 3.29 -4.56 6.95
N PHE A 111 3.12 -5.88 7.04
CA PHE A 111 2.15 -6.49 7.94
C PHE A 111 2.41 -6.14 9.40
N TRP A 112 3.67 -6.12 9.84
CA TRP A 112 4.02 -5.73 11.21
C TRP A 112 3.73 -4.25 11.47
N ARG A 113 3.89 -3.38 10.48
CA ARG A 113 3.49 -1.96 10.60
C ARG A 113 1.97 -1.79 10.70
N ARG A 114 1.19 -2.50 9.89
CA ARG A 114 -0.28 -2.51 9.99
C ARG A 114 -0.75 -3.12 11.33
N ALA A 115 -0.09 -4.18 11.77
CA ALA A 115 -0.37 -4.83 13.06
C ALA A 115 0.16 -4.05 14.25
N GLY A 116 1.02 -3.04 14.09
CA GLY A 116 1.54 -2.21 15.18
C GLY A 116 0.43 -1.56 16.02
N HIS A 117 -0.71 -1.22 15.42
CA HIS A 117 -1.89 -0.76 16.16
C HIS A 117 -2.55 -1.83 17.05
N ALA A 118 -2.39 -3.12 16.73
CA ALA A 118 -2.83 -4.24 17.56
C ALA A 118 -1.70 -4.79 18.46
N GLY A 119 -0.45 -4.64 18.03
CA GLY A 119 0.76 -5.09 18.72
C GLY A 119 1.02 -4.31 20.01
N ASP A 120 0.68 -3.02 20.05
CA ASP A 120 0.72 -2.21 21.27
C ASP A 120 -0.19 -2.79 22.37
N ARG A 121 -1.38 -3.28 21.99
CA ARG A 121 -2.30 -3.95 22.91
C ARG A 121 -1.74 -5.29 23.40
N VAL A 122 -1.17 -6.09 22.51
CA VAL A 122 -0.58 -7.40 22.88
C VAL A 122 0.64 -7.21 23.79
N ASN A 123 1.49 -6.22 23.52
CA ASN A 123 2.66 -5.90 24.34
C ASN A 123 2.24 -5.36 25.72
N ALA A 124 1.18 -4.54 25.78
CA ALA A 124 0.59 -4.09 27.04
C ALA A 124 -0.01 -5.26 27.85
N ILE A 125 -0.72 -6.18 27.21
CA ILE A 125 -1.27 -7.38 27.84
C ILE A 125 -0.15 -8.27 28.38
N ALA A 126 0.88 -8.55 27.58
CA ALA A 126 2.04 -9.32 27.98
C ALA A 126 2.79 -8.70 29.17
N ARG A 127 3.01 -7.38 29.14
CA ARG A 127 3.63 -6.65 30.27
C ARG A 127 2.77 -6.68 31.53
N SER A 128 1.45 -6.61 31.42
CA SER A 128 0.54 -6.69 32.56
C SER A 128 0.51 -8.08 33.20
N LEU A 129 0.55 -9.14 32.39
CA LEU A 129 0.61 -10.52 32.85
C LEU A 129 1.96 -10.81 33.51
N ALA A 130 3.07 -10.35 32.91
CA ALA A 130 4.40 -10.49 33.50
C ALA A 130 4.52 -9.78 34.86
N LYS A 131 3.98 -8.56 34.99
CA LYS A 131 3.91 -7.85 36.28
C LYS A 131 3.06 -8.60 37.32
N ARG A 132 1.94 -9.19 36.91
CA ARG A 132 1.04 -9.92 37.82
C ARG A 132 1.69 -11.22 38.33
N VAL A 133 2.44 -11.92 37.47
CA VAL A 133 3.24 -13.11 37.85
C VAL A 133 4.39 -12.74 38.80
N MET A 134 5.08 -11.62 38.55
CA MET A 134 6.16 -11.16 39.45
C MET A 134 5.62 -10.75 40.83
N LYS A 135 4.46 -10.07 40.89
CA LYS A 135 3.86 -9.64 42.16
C LYS A 135 3.34 -10.82 42.99
N GLY A 136 2.75 -11.85 42.35
CA GLY A 136 2.32 -13.07 43.05
C GLY A 136 3.47 -13.94 43.57
N ARG A 137 4.70 -13.73 43.10
CA ARG A 137 5.90 -14.45 43.56
C ARG A 137 6.55 -13.80 44.79
N THR A 138 6.34 -12.50 44.99
CA THR A 138 6.83 -11.76 46.17
C THR A 138 5.96 -11.96 47.42
N ASP A 139 4.66 -12.25 47.24
CA ASP A 139 3.72 -12.37 48.37
C ASP A 139 3.59 -13.82 48.90
N ALA A 140 4.23 -14.81 48.26
CA ALA A 140 4.20 -16.22 48.66
C ALA A 140 5.51 -16.70 49.34
N GLY A 141 6.41 -15.77 49.66
CA GLY A 141 7.72 -16.02 50.24
C GLY A 141 7.99 -15.18 51.48
N SER A 142 7.03 -15.14 52.41
CA SER A 142 7.19 -14.61 53.77
C SER A 142 6.57 -15.58 54.77
#